data_AF-A0A6I4NDP2-F1
#
_entry.id   AF-A0A6I4NDP2-F1
#
_cell.length_a   1.000
_cell.length_b   1.000
_cell.length_c   1.000
_cell.angle_alpha   90.00
_cell.angle_beta   90.00
_cell.angle_gamma   90.00
#
_symmetry.space_group_name_H-M   'P 1'
#
loop_
_entity.id
_entity.type
_entity.pdbx_description
1 polymer ?
#
loop_
_entity_poly.entity_id
_entity_poly.type
_entity_poly.pdbx_seq_one_letter_code
_entity_poly.pdbx_strand_id
1 'polypeptide(L)'
;MKIEIWSDIMCPFCYIGKRQLETALAEFPENDFEIEWKSFQLDPTIEPQSGKDVYTFLAERKGISVEQSVEMHKGVVDRAKSVGLDYQFDKAIISNSLTAHRIIHLAKNKKLGDEMEEVFFKAYFTDGRDLNDIETLIELGVKAGLNADEVRTVIENEDIYLKDVKADISEANEIGVQGVPFFVFDRKYAVSGAQPVEAFVQTINEAMK
;
A
#
# COMPACT_ATOMS: atom_id res chain seq x y z
N MET A 1 17.08 5.00 12.01
CA MET A 1 15.82 4.59 12.66
C MET A 1 15.06 3.70 11.70
N LYS A 2 14.55 2.57 12.16
CA LYS A 2 13.74 1.67 11.34
C LYS A 2 12.26 2.04 11.46
N ILE A 3 11.58 2.11 10.32
CA ILE A 3 10.14 2.39 10.25
C ILE A 3 9.49 1.26 9.46
N GLU A 4 8.68 0.47 10.15
CA GLU A 4 7.92 -0.62 9.55
C GLU A 4 6.51 -0.16 9.24
N ILE A 5 6.05 -0.42 8.01
CA ILE A 5 4.78 0.11 7.50
C ILE A 5 3.92 -1.04 7.00
N TRP A 6 2.86 -1.38 7.74
CA TRP A 6 1.84 -2.27 7.23
C TRP A 6 0.93 -1.51 6.27
N SER A 7 0.80 -2.05 5.07
CA SER A 7 0.17 -1.41 3.94
C SER A 7 -0.59 -2.41 3.09
N ASP A 8 -1.57 -1.91 2.35
CA ASP A 8 -2.17 -2.63 1.24
C ASP A 8 -2.20 -1.71 0.02
N ILE A 9 -1.78 -2.21 -1.14
CA ILE A 9 -1.77 -1.48 -2.42
C ILE A 9 -3.16 -1.00 -2.85
N MET A 10 -4.21 -1.65 -2.33
CA MET A 10 -5.62 -1.31 -2.56
C MET A 10 -6.16 -0.26 -1.55
N CYS A 11 -5.38 0.11 -0.54
CA CYS A 11 -5.80 1.08 0.48
C CYS A 11 -5.44 2.52 0.08
N PRO A 12 -6.42 3.39 -0.21
CA PRO A 12 -6.13 4.76 -0.63
C PRO A 12 -5.44 5.60 0.43
N PHE A 13 -5.67 5.28 1.71
CA PHE A 13 -5.01 5.95 2.81
C PHE A 13 -3.56 5.51 2.99
N CYS A 14 -3.15 4.32 2.50
CA CYS A 14 -1.75 3.92 2.59
C CYS A 14 -0.85 4.83 1.75
N TYR A 15 -1.28 5.15 0.54
CA TYR A 15 -0.53 6.04 -0.33
C TYR A 15 -0.56 7.51 0.13
N ILE A 16 -1.69 7.97 0.69
CA ILE A 16 -1.76 9.28 1.37
C ILE A 16 -0.80 9.31 2.57
N GLY A 17 -0.80 8.26 3.38
CA GLY A 17 0.08 8.12 4.54
C GLY A 17 1.56 8.08 4.16
N LYS A 18 1.90 7.44 3.03
CA LYS A 18 3.25 7.48 2.45
C LYS A 18 3.71 8.92 2.22
N ARG A 19 2.91 9.74 1.53
CA ARG A 19 3.24 11.16 1.27
C ARG A 19 3.40 11.98 2.55
N GLN A 20 2.53 11.74 3.54
CA GLN A 20 2.62 12.43 4.83
C GLN A 20 3.88 12.03 5.60
N LEU A 21 4.22 10.75 5.62
CA LEU A 21 5.46 10.27 6.21
C LEU A 21 6.68 10.86 5.50
N GLU A 22 6.75 10.77 4.17
CA GLU A 22 7.86 11.35 3.37
C GLU A 22 8.06 12.84 3.66
N THR A 23 6.96 13.60 3.76
CA THR A 23 6.99 15.02 4.13
C THR A 23 7.57 15.21 5.53
N ALA A 24 7.18 14.38 6.50
CA ALA A 24 7.72 14.44 7.86
C ALA A 24 9.21 14.07 7.92
N LEU A 25 9.64 13.03 7.18
CA LEU A 25 11.03 12.59 7.14
C LEU A 25 11.96 13.65 6.55
N ALA A 26 11.45 14.47 5.61
CA ALA A 26 12.21 15.58 5.03
C ALA A 26 12.59 16.68 6.06
N GLU A 27 11.94 16.72 7.22
CA GLU A 27 12.33 17.62 8.33
C GLU A 27 13.56 17.13 9.11
N PHE A 28 14.02 15.90 8.86
CA PHE A 28 15.16 15.26 9.54
C PHE A 28 16.25 14.84 8.54
N PRO A 29 16.84 15.77 7.76
CA PRO A 29 17.74 15.44 6.64
C PRO A 29 19.06 14.80 7.07
N GLU A 30 19.47 14.95 8.32
CA GLU A 30 20.71 14.38 8.87
C GLU A 30 20.51 12.95 9.43
N ASN A 31 19.28 12.42 9.36
CA ASN A 31 18.93 11.13 9.92
C ASN A 31 18.72 10.08 8.82
N ASP A 32 19.34 8.92 8.99
CA ASP A 32 19.08 7.76 8.15
C ASP A 32 17.83 7.01 8.63
N PHE A 33 16.84 6.90 7.74
CA PHE A 33 15.63 6.11 7.95
C PHE A 33 15.67 4.85 7.09
N GLU A 34 15.43 3.70 7.71
CA GLU A 34 15.25 2.42 7.05
C GLU A 34 13.75 2.13 6.97
N ILE A 35 13.18 2.28 5.78
CA ILE A 35 11.76 1.98 5.53
C ILE A 35 11.61 0.50 5.17
N GLU A 36 10.79 -0.21 5.94
CA GLU A 36 10.42 -1.59 5.64
C GLU A 36 8.91 -1.71 5.46
N TRP A 37 8.50 -1.99 4.23
CA TRP A 37 7.11 -2.29 3.92
C TRP A 37 6.75 -3.72 4.36
N LYS A 38 5.55 -3.83 4.92
CA LYS A 38 4.98 -5.03 5.53
C LYS A 38 3.61 -5.31 4.90
N SER A 39 3.38 -6.56 4.53
CA SER A 39 2.14 -6.95 3.87
C SER A 39 0.93 -6.88 4.81
N PHE A 40 -0.16 -6.28 4.33
CA PHE A 40 -1.49 -6.39 4.91
C PHE A 40 -2.51 -6.53 3.77
N GLN A 41 -3.54 -7.34 3.94
CA GLN A 41 -4.67 -7.40 2.99
C GLN A 41 -5.92 -6.88 3.67
N LEU A 42 -6.47 -5.77 3.17
CA LEU A 42 -7.76 -5.24 3.60
C LEU A 42 -8.86 -6.29 3.46
N ASP A 43 -8.78 -7.07 2.39
CA ASP A 43 -9.74 -8.09 2.07
C ASP A 43 -9.11 -9.21 1.24
N PRO A 44 -8.65 -10.30 1.87
CA PRO A 44 -8.00 -11.40 1.18
C PRO A 44 -8.98 -12.24 0.34
N THR A 45 -10.31 -12.03 0.49
CA THR A 45 -11.32 -12.81 -0.23
C THR A 45 -11.77 -12.14 -1.53
N ILE A 46 -11.16 -11.03 -1.92
CA ILE A 46 -11.48 -10.38 -3.19
C ILE A 46 -11.08 -11.31 -4.33
N GLU A 47 -12.05 -11.64 -5.19
CA GLU A 47 -11.79 -12.23 -6.49
C GLU A 47 -11.78 -11.12 -7.55
N PRO A 48 -10.95 -11.21 -8.60
CA PRO A 48 -10.95 -10.23 -9.69
C PRO A 48 -12.32 -10.14 -10.36
N GLN A 49 -12.89 -8.93 -10.43
CA GLN A 49 -14.22 -8.69 -11.02
C GLN A 49 -14.10 -7.78 -12.24
N SER A 50 -13.88 -8.38 -13.41
CA SER A 50 -13.81 -7.63 -14.66
C SER A 50 -15.13 -6.92 -14.96
N GLY A 51 -15.05 -5.62 -15.27
CA GLY A 51 -16.20 -4.80 -15.70
C GLY A 51 -17.07 -4.21 -14.59
N LYS A 52 -16.77 -4.48 -13.31
CA LYS A 52 -17.44 -3.83 -12.18
C LYS A 52 -16.65 -2.63 -11.71
N ASP A 53 -17.32 -1.49 -11.54
CA ASP A 53 -16.69 -0.29 -11.02
C ASP A 53 -16.49 -0.35 -9.49
N VAL A 54 -15.48 0.35 -8.99
CA VAL A 54 -15.13 0.36 -7.56
C VAL A 54 -16.22 0.98 -6.68
N TYR A 55 -17.07 1.87 -7.22
CA TYR A 55 -18.14 2.49 -6.44
C TYR A 55 -19.22 1.47 -6.11
N THR A 56 -19.70 0.75 -7.13
CA THR A 56 -20.64 -0.36 -6.98
C THR A 56 -20.05 -1.47 -6.12
N PHE A 57 -18.78 -1.83 -6.35
CA PHE A 57 -18.11 -2.84 -5.53
C PHE A 57 -18.08 -2.47 -4.05
N LEU A 58 -17.66 -1.24 -3.71
CA LEU A 58 -17.63 -0.79 -2.31
C LEU A 58 -19.03 -0.70 -1.71
N ALA A 59 -20.02 -0.26 -2.50
CA ALA A 59 -21.41 -0.14 -2.07
C ALA A 59 -21.97 -1.50 -1.61
N GLU A 60 -21.79 -2.53 -2.43
CA GLU A 60 -22.19 -3.90 -2.08
C GLU A 60 -21.41 -4.44 -0.87
N ARG A 61 -20.08 -4.24 -0.84
CA ARG A 61 -19.24 -4.76 0.24
C ARG A 61 -19.58 -4.15 1.59
N LYS A 62 -19.99 -2.88 1.62
CA LYS A 62 -20.37 -2.14 2.84
C LYS A 62 -21.87 -2.14 3.13
N GLY A 63 -22.70 -2.64 2.23
CA GLY A 63 -24.16 -2.58 2.37
C GLY A 63 -24.72 -1.14 2.35
N ILE A 64 -24.13 -0.26 1.52
CA ILE A 64 -24.51 1.15 1.37
C ILE A 64 -24.99 1.43 -0.06
N SER A 65 -25.56 2.61 -0.31
CA SER A 65 -25.94 2.99 -1.68
C SER A 65 -24.71 3.36 -2.54
N VAL A 66 -24.86 3.27 -3.87
CA VAL A 66 -23.79 3.68 -4.80
C VAL A 66 -23.51 5.17 -4.66
N GLU A 67 -24.52 6.00 -4.43
CA GLU A 67 -24.36 7.44 -4.20
C GLU A 67 -23.54 7.72 -2.94
N GLN A 68 -23.78 6.98 -1.85
CA GLN A 68 -22.97 7.08 -0.64
C GLN A 68 -21.52 6.65 -0.90
N SER A 69 -21.32 5.59 -1.67
CA SER A 69 -19.98 5.15 -2.09
C SER A 69 -19.25 6.22 -2.90
N VAL A 70 -19.92 6.86 -3.86
CA VAL A 70 -19.36 7.96 -4.67
C VAL A 70 -18.95 9.14 -3.79
N GLU A 71 -19.80 9.57 -2.85
CA GLU A 71 -19.47 10.68 -1.94
C GLU A 71 -18.30 10.35 -1.02
N MET A 72 -18.22 9.12 -0.52
CA MET A 72 -17.06 8.66 0.27
C MET A 72 -15.76 8.71 -0.56
N HIS A 73 -15.78 8.22 -1.79
CA HIS A 73 -14.62 8.28 -2.67
C HIS A 73 -14.22 9.72 -3.00
N LYS A 74 -15.18 10.62 -3.22
CA LYS A 74 -14.91 12.05 -3.44
C LYS A 74 -14.12 12.66 -2.27
N GLY A 75 -14.53 12.39 -1.03
CA GLY A 75 -13.78 12.85 0.14
C GLY A 75 -12.35 12.29 0.21
N VAL A 76 -12.14 11.05 -0.26
CA VAL A 76 -10.80 10.45 -0.38
C VAL A 76 -9.97 11.11 -1.47
N VAL A 77 -10.57 11.42 -2.63
CA VAL A 77 -9.89 12.16 -3.72
C VAL A 77 -9.46 13.54 -3.25
N ASP A 78 -10.32 14.28 -2.55
CA ASP A 78 -9.99 15.61 -2.03
C ASP A 78 -8.81 15.55 -1.04
N ARG A 79 -8.76 14.52 -0.19
CA ARG A 79 -7.63 14.27 0.72
C ARG A 79 -6.36 13.86 0.00
N ALA A 80 -6.46 13.02 -1.04
CA ALA A 80 -5.31 12.65 -1.86
C ALA A 80 -4.71 13.88 -2.54
N LYS A 81 -5.57 14.76 -3.07
CA LYS A 81 -5.16 16.00 -3.72
C LYS A 81 -4.42 16.95 -2.77
N SER A 82 -4.80 17.01 -1.50
CA SER A 82 -4.10 17.85 -0.52
C SER A 82 -2.66 17.41 -0.24
N VAL A 83 -2.29 16.17 -0.60
CA VAL A 83 -0.92 15.64 -0.49
C VAL A 83 -0.27 15.42 -1.87
N GLY A 84 -0.80 16.06 -2.92
CA GLY A 84 -0.23 16.03 -4.27
C GLY A 84 -0.52 14.78 -5.08
N LEU A 85 -1.48 13.95 -4.66
CA LEU A 85 -1.91 12.75 -5.40
C LEU A 85 -3.16 13.03 -6.24
N ASP A 86 -3.21 12.48 -7.45
CA ASP A 86 -4.36 12.56 -8.35
C ASP A 86 -5.00 11.17 -8.51
N TYR A 87 -6.10 10.94 -7.79
CA TYR A 87 -6.81 9.66 -7.79
C TYR A 87 -7.90 9.63 -8.86
N GLN A 88 -7.94 8.52 -9.60
CA GLN A 88 -8.80 8.24 -10.75
C GLN A 88 -9.58 6.94 -10.48
N PHE A 89 -10.42 6.94 -9.44
CA PHE A 89 -11.17 5.75 -9.01
C PHE A 89 -12.11 5.18 -10.08
N ASP A 90 -12.58 6.02 -11.01
CA ASP A 90 -13.33 5.59 -12.19
C ASP A 90 -12.57 4.61 -13.09
N LYS A 91 -11.23 4.61 -13.02
CA LYS A 91 -10.35 3.69 -13.76
C LYS A 91 -9.84 2.52 -12.92
N ALA A 92 -10.06 2.53 -11.62
CA ALA A 92 -9.52 1.51 -10.73
C ALA A 92 -10.16 0.14 -11.02
N ILE A 93 -9.33 -0.91 -11.03
CA ILE A 93 -9.75 -2.28 -11.36
C ILE A 93 -9.70 -3.12 -10.10
N ILE A 94 -10.83 -3.70 -9.71
CA ILE A 94 -10.95 -4.55 -8.50
C ILE A 94 -9.97 -5.72 -8.62
N SER A 95 -8.97 -5.73 -7.73
CA SER A 95 -7.85 -6.67 -7.78
C SER A 95 -7.61 -7.32 -6.43
N ASN A 96 -7.10 -8.55 -6.43
CA ASN A 96 -6.57 -9.15 -5.21
C ASN A 96 -5.11 -8.72 -5.02
N SER A 97 -4.77 -8.19 -3.85
CA SER A 97 -3.42 -7.67 -3.59
C SER A 97 -2.36 -8.73 -3.28
N LEU A 98 -2.72 -10.02 -3.16
CA LEU A 98 -1.79 -11.07 -2.74
C LEU A 98 -0.57 -11.18 -3.65
N THR A 99 -0.76 -11.22 -4.97
CA THR A 99 0.36 -11.33 -5.92
C THR A 99 1.24 -10.08 -5.90
N ALA A 100 0.63 -8.90 -5.78
CA ALA A 100 1.37 -7.64 -5.63
C ALA A 100 2.24 -7.65 -4.35
N HIS A 101 1.69 -8.08 -3.21
CA HIS A 101 2.45 -8.25 -1.96
C HIS A 101 3.63 -9.22 -2.11
N ARG A 102 3.43 -10.34 -2.81
CA ARG A 102 4.53 -11.30 -3.08
C ARG A 102 5.64 -10.67 -3.94
N ILE A 103 5.29 -9.81 -4.89
CA ILE A 103 6.27 -9.04 -5.68
C ILE A 103 6.96 -7.96 -4.82
N ILE A 104 6.25 -7.32 -3.88
CA ILE A 104 6.86 -6.39 -2.92
C ILE A 104 7.91 -7.10 -2.06
N HIS A 105 7.68 -8.34 -1.62
CA HIS A 105 8.70 -9.13 -0.92
C HIS A 105 9.94 -9.43 -1.80
N LEU A 106 9.75 -9.72 -3.09
CA LEU A 106 10.87 -9.80 -4.04
C LEU A 106 11.64 -8.47 -4.09
N ALA A 107 10.94 -7.36 -4.20
CA ALA A 107 11.54 -6.03 -4.28
C ALA A 107 12.30 -5.66 -3.00
N LYS A 108 11.75 -5.99 -1.84
CA LYS A 108 12.37 -5.81 -0.52
C LYS A 108 13.71 -6.51 -0.41
N ASN A 109 13.84 -7.75 -0.90
CA ASN A 109 15.11 -8.48 -0.95
C ASN A 109 16.18 -7.79 -1.82
N LYS A 110 15.76 -6.88 -2.70
CA LYS A 110 16.61 -6.08 -3.60
C LYS A 110 16.72 -4.62 -3.18
N LYS A 111 16.17 -4.25 -2.00
CA LYS A 111 16.09 -2.86 -1.51
C LYS A 111 15.30 -1.92 -2.42
N LEU A 112 14.28 -2.45 -3.10
CA LEU A 112 13.38 -1.73 -4.01
C LEU A 112 11.93 -1.74 -3.48
N GLY A 113 11.74 -1.99 -2.18
CA GLY A 113 10.40 -2.13 -1.58
C GLY A 113 9.58 -0.84 -1.68
N ASP A 114 10.21 0.31 -1.40
CA ASP A 114 9.53 1.61 -1.47
C ASP A 114 9.17 1.98 -2.92
N GLU A 115 10.10 1.75 -3.85
CA GLU A 115 9.88 1.96 -5.29
C GLU A 115 8.76 1.07 -5.82
N MET A 116 8.66 -0.17 -5.35
CA MET A 116 7.62 -1.10 -5.78
C MET A 116 6.24 -0.70 -5.25
N GLU A 117 6.13 -0.29 -3.98
CA GLU A 117 4.90 0.27 -3.40
C GLU A 117 4.45 1.53 -4.15
N GLU A 118 5.37 2.47 -4.40
CA GLU A 118 5.10 3.68 -5.19
C GLU A 118 4.56 3.36 -6.60
N VAL A 119 5.20 2.41 -7.30
CA VAL A 119 4.78 1.99 -8.64
C VAL A 119 3.40 1.34 -8.62
N PHE A 120 3.11 0.45 -7.66
CA PHE A 120 1.79 -0.20 -7.57
C PHE A 120 0.70 0.79 -7.16
N PHE A 121 0.96 1.66 -6.20
CA PHE A 121 0.02 2.69 -5.81
C PHE A 121 -0.36 3.60 -6.97
N LYS A 122 0.63 4.11 -7.71
CA LYS A 122 0.36 4.94 -8.90
C LYS A 122 -0.39 4.15 -9.97
N ALA A 123 0.01 2.90 -10.21
CA ALA A 123 -0.62 2.03 -11.19
C ALA A 123 -2.11 1.83 -10.90
N TYR A 124 -2.46 1.60 -9.63
CA TYR A 124 -3.82 1.37 -9.19
C TYR A 124 -4.65 2.66 -9.09
N PHE A 125 -4.18 3.65 -8.33
CA PHE A 125 -4.97 4.82 -7.98
C PHE A 125 -5.00 5.90 -9.07
N THR A 126 -4.00 5.97 -9.94
CA THR A 126 -3.89 7.05 -10.94
C THR A 126 -4.00 6.51 -12.37
N ASP A 127 -3.29 5.42 -12.67
CA ASP A 127 -3.13 4.96 -14.04
C ASP A 127 -4.22 3.95 -14.47
N GLY A 128 -4.99 3.38 -13.54
CA GLY A 128 -6.06 2.42 -13.83
C GLY A 128 -5.56 1.09 -14.40
N ARG A 129 -4.38 0.64 -13.95
CA ARG A 129 -3.75 -0.60 -14.40
C ARG A 129 -4.38 -1.81 -13.71
N ASP A 130 -4.50 -2.92 -14.44
CA ASP A 130 -5.01 -4.19 -13.90
C ASP A 130 -3.90 -4.92 -13.14
N LEU A 131 -4.00 -4.99 -11.81
CA LEU A 131 -3.00 -5.69 -10.98
C LEU A 131 -3.29 -7.19 -10.84
N ASN A 132 -4.26 -7.71 -11.58
CA ASN A 132 -4.46 -9.16 -11.76
C ASN A 132 -3.81 -9.66 -13.07
N ASP A 133 -3.43 -8.75 -13.97
CA ASP A 133 -2.84 -9.09 -15.26
C ASP A 133 -1.32 -9.35 -15.14
N ILE A 134 -0.88 -10.51 -15.63
CA ILE A 134 0.50 -10.98 -15.49
C ILE A 134 1.48 -10.03 -16.17
N GLU A 135 1.20 -9.64 -17.41
CA GLU A 135 2.10 -8.77 -18.18
C GLU A 135 2.18 -7.38 -17.56
N THR A 136 1.06 -6.85 -17.07
CA THR A 136 1.05 -5.60 -16.29
C THR A 136 1.90 -5.69 -15.04
N LEU A 137 1.80 -6.76 -14.25
CA LEU A 137 2.64 -6.94 -13.05
C LEU A 137 4.13 -7.03 -13.40
N ILE A 138 4.49 -7.72 -14.48
CA ILE A 138 5.90 -7.79 -14.96
C ILE A 138 6.39 -6.40 -15.38
N GLU A 139 5.63 -5.67 -16.19
CA GLU A 139 5.98 -4.31 -16.62
C GLU A 139 6.19 -3.37 -15.43
N LEU A 140 5.31 -3.45 -14.42
CA LEU A 140 5.41 -2.64 -13.22
C LEU A 140 6.61 -3.03 -12.35
N GLY A 141 6.88 -4.34 -12.20
CA GLY A 141 8.08 -4.80 -11.52
C GLY A 141 9.37 -4.31 -12.18
N VAL A 142 9.45 -4.38 -13.52
CA VAL A 142 10.58 -3.83 -14.29
C VAL A 142 10.71 -2.32 -14.12
N LYS A 143 9.59 -1.60 -14.11
CA LYS A 143 9.57 -0.15 -13.85
C LYS A 143 10.11 0.22 -12.47
N ALA A 144 9.90 -0.63 -11.47
CA ALA A 144 10.50 -0.48 -10.14
C ALA A 144 11.97 -0.96 -10.06
N GLY A 145 12.55 -1.47 -11.15
CA GLY A 145 13.94 -1.92 -11.22
C GLY A 145 14.15 -3.42 -11.01
N LEU A 146 13.08 -4.22 -10.94
CA LEU A 146 13.19 -5.68 -10.84
C LEU A 146 13.52 -6.33 -12.19
N ASN A 147 14.07 -7.54 -12.15
CA ASN A 147 14.22 -8.37 -13.34
C ASN A 147 12.88 -9.00 -13.73
N ALA A 148 12.54 -8.94 -15.03
CA ALA A 148 11.28 -9.48 -15.55
C ALA A 148 11.09 -10.98 -15.27
N ASP A 149 12.15 -11.79 -15.42
CA ASP A 149 12.08 -13.23 -15.23
C ASP A 149 11.90 -13.59 -13.74
N GLU A 150 12.48 -12.81 -12.82
CA GLU A 150 12.26 -12.98 -11.39
C GLU A 150 10.82 -12.66 -10.99
N VAL A 151 10.25 -11.57 -11.53
CA VAL A 151 8.83 -11.21 -11.31
C VAL A 151 7.91 -12.29 -11.88
N ARG A 152 8.17 -12.75 -13.10
CA ARG A 152 7.43 -13.86 -13.72
C ARG A 152 7.50 -15.13 -12.88
N THR A 153 8.67 -15.46 -12.33
CA THR A 153 8.85 -16.62 -11.46
C THR A 153 7.99 -16.53 -10.20
N VAL A 154 7.88 -15.35 -9.58
CA VAL A 154 6.98 -15.14 -8.43
C VAL A 154 5.53 -15.35 -8.83
N ILE A 155 5.11 -14.83 -9.99
CA ILE A 155 3.73 -14.95 -10.47
C ILE A 155 3.37 -16.42 -10.75
N GLU A 156 4.23 -17.14 -11.48
CA GLU A 156 3.97 -18.52 -11.93
C GLU A 156 4.05 -19.56 -10.81
N ASN A 157 4.86 -19.31 -9.77
CA ASN A 157 4.97 -20.20 -8.61
C ASN A 157 4.35 -19.54 -7.38
N GLU A 158 3.09 -19.87 -7.09
CA GLU A 158 2.27 -19.27 -6.02
C GLU A 158 2.85 -19.38 -4.60
N ASP A 159 3.77 -20.33 -4.35
CA ASP A 159 4.37 -20.51 -3.02
C ASP A 159 5.47 -19.48 -2.72
N ILE A 160 6.11 -18.92 -3.75
CA ILE A 160 7.22 -17.98 -3.58
C ILE A 160 6.71 -16.73 -2.84
N TYR A 161 7.37 -16.35 -1.74
CA TYR A 161 6.97 -15.26 -0.85
C TYR A 161 5.60 -15.38 -0.15
N LEU A 162 4.82 -16.44 -0.38
CA LEU A 162 3.51 -16.60 0.26
C LEU A 162 3.62 -16.72 1.78
N LYS A 163 4.67 -17.40 2.27
CA LYS A 163 4.94 -17.51 3.70
C LYS A 163 5.32 -16.16 4.31
N ASP A 164 6.09 -15.36 3.60
CA ASP A 164 6.52 -14.03 4.05
C ASP A 164 5.33 -13.07 4.16
N VAL A 165 4.45 -13.07 3.17
CA VAL A 165 3.19 -12.29 3.22
C VAL A 165 2.34 -12.71 4.42
N LYS A 166 2.16 -14.02 4.64
CA LYS A 166 1.39 -14.54 5.78
C LYS A 166 2.04 -14.20 7.12
N ALA A 167 3.38 -14.17 7.18
CA ALA A 167 4.10 -13.80 8.38
C ALA A 167 3.87 -12.33 8.73
N ASP A 168 3.96 -11.41 7.77
CA ASP A 168 3.69 -9.99 7.99
C ASP A 168 2.23 -9.74 8.44
N ILE A 169 1.26 -10.45 7.86
CA ILE A 169 -0.16 -10.38 8.27
C ILE A 169 -0.37 -10.94 9.67
N SER A 170 0.26 -12.08 10.01
CA SER A 170 0.21 -12.66 11.37
C SER A 170 0.78 -11.70 12.40
N GLU A 171 1.93 -11.11 12.08
CA GLU A 171 2.59 -10.13 12.92
C GLU A 171 1.72 -8.89 13.15
N ALA A 172 1.05 -8.37 12.11
CA ALA A 172 0.08 -7.28 12.25
C ALA A 172 -1.02 -7.63 13.27
N ASN A 173 -1.57 -8.85 13.20
CA ASN A 173 -2.60 -9.31 14.14
C ASN A 173 -2.06 -9.42 15.57
N GLU A 174 -0.84 -9.95 15.75
CA GLU A 174 -0.19 -10.13 17.05
C GLU A 174 0.05 -8.79 17.77
N ILE A 175 0.40 -7.75 17.02
CA ILE A 175 0.61 -6.39 17.55
C ILE A 175 -0.68 -5.53 17.56
N GLY A 176 -1.82 -6.10 17.17
CA GLY A 176 -3.14 -5.47 17.27
C GLY A 176 -3.49 -4.48 16.14
N VAL A 177 -2.87 -4.60 14.96
CA VAL A 177 -3.23 -3.80 13.78
C VAL A 177 -4.63 -4.15 13.31
N GLN A 178 -5.54 -3.18 13.30
CA GLN A 178 -6.93 -3.35 12.84
C GLN A 178 -7.21 -2.71 11.48
N GLY A 179 -6.22 -2.00 10.91
CA GLY A 179 -6.35 -1.32 9.64
C GLY A 179 -5.02 -0.66 9.25
N VAL A 180 -4.93 -0.28 7.98
CA VAL A 180 -3.72 0.27 7.37
C VAL A 180 -3.98 1.64 6.72
N PRO A 181 -2.96 2.53 6.63
CA PRO A 181 -1.56 2.26 6.97
C PRO A 181 -1.32 2.24 8.48
N PHE A 182 -0.36 1.41 8.91
CA PHE A 182 0.08 1.35 10.29
C PHE A 182 1.60 1.41 10.34
N PHE A 183 2.13 2.42 11.03
CA PHE A 183 3.55 2.75 11.06
C PHE A 183 4.11 2.40 12.43
N VAL A 184 5.25 1.72 12.48
CA VAL A 184 5.95 1.36 13.71
C VAL A 184 7.38 1.87 13.65
N PHE A 185 7.74 2.71 14.61
CA PHE A 185 9.05 3.36 14.72
C PHE A 185 9.88 2.64 15.78
N ASP A 186 11.01 2.05 15.36
CA ASP A 186 11.95 1.26 16.19
C ASP A 186 11.26 0.26 17.13
N ARG A 187 10.17 -0.38 16.65
CA ARG A 187 9.34 -1.34 17.42
C ARG A 187 8.83 -0.82 18.77
N LYS A 188 8.78 0.51 18.97
CA LYS A 188 8.46 1.15 20.25
C LYS A 188 7.27 2.09 20.17
N TYR A 189 7.18 2.89 19.11
CA TYR A 189 6.10 3.83 18.89
C TYR A 189 5.31 3.45 17.65
N ALA A 190 4.01 3.75 17.63
CA ALA A 190 3.16 3.46 16.49
C ALA A 190 2.26 4.64 16.13
N VAL A 191 2.01 4.81 14.84
CA VAL A 191 1.03 5.74 14.27
C VAL A 191 0.03 4.91 13.46
N SER A 192 -1.25 5.04 13.78
CA SER A 192 -2.33 4.33 13.08
C SER A 192 -3.06 5.27 12.13
N GLY A 193 -3.16 4.87 10.86
CA GLY A 193 -3.79 5.62 9.79
C GLY A 193 -2.90 6.72 9.18
N ALA A 194 -3.42 7.35 8.13
CA ALA A 194 -2.78 8.46 7.44
C ALA A 194 -2.85 9.76 8.27
N GLN A 195 -2.08 9.85 9.36
CA GLN A 195 -2.12 10.99 10.27
C GLN A 195 -1.48 12.26 9.67
N PRO A 196 -1.81 13.47 10.18
CA PRO A 196 -1.13 14.70 9.78
C PRO A 196 0.40 14.62 9.96
N VAL A 197 1.14 15.41 9.16
CA VAL A 197 2.62 15.44 9.17
C VAL A 197 3.15 15.70 10.59
N GLU A 198 2.49 16.57 11.35
CA GLU A 198 2.88 16.95 12.70
C GLU A 198 2.89 15.76 13.67
N ALA A 199 1.96 14.80 13.50
CA ALA A 199 1.91 13.60 14.32
C ALA A 199 3.10 12.66 14.04
N PHE A 200 3.51 12.56 12.77
CA PHE A 200 4.72 11.83 12.39
C PHE A 200 5.96 12.50 12.95
N VAL A 201 6.13 13.82 12.76
CA VAL A 201 7.26 14.60 13.29
C VAL A 201 7.37 14.47 14.80
N GLN A 202 6.25 14.55 15.52
CA GLN A 202 6.23 14.36 16.97
C GLN A 202 6.68 12.94 17.35
N THR A 203 6.17 11.92 16.65
CA THR A 203 6.52 10.52 16.94
C THR A 203 8.00 10.24 16.69
N ILE A 204 8.56 10.76 15.60
CA ILE A 204 9.98 10.63 15.27
C ILE A 204 10.84 11.28 16.35
N ASN A 205 10.48 12.50 16.79
CA ASN A 205 11.18 13.18 17.88
C ASN A 205 11.16 12.38 19.19
N GLU A 206 10.03 11.75 19.55
CA GLU A 206 9.94 10.89 20.74
C GLU A 206 10.73 9.59 20.57
N ALA A 207 10.76 9.02 19.36
CA ALA A 207 11.50 7.80 19.06
C ALA A 207 13.02 7.99 19.06
N MET A 208 13.51 9.20 18.77
CA MET A 208 14.94 9.55 18.81
C MET A 208 15.49 9.83 20.22
N LYS A 209 14.63 9.94 21.25
CA LYS A 209 15.04 10.12 22.64
C LYS A 209 15.42 8.79 23.31
#